data_AF-A0A3B9LPZ2-F1
#
_entry.id   AF-A0A3B9LPZ2-F1
#
_cell.length_a   1.000
_cell.length_b   1.000
_cell.length_c   1.000
_cell.angle_alpha   90.00
_cell.angle_beta   90.00
_cell.angle_gamma   90.00
#
_symmetry.space_group_name_H-M   'P 1'
#
loop_
_entity.id
_entity.type
_entity.pdbx_description
1 polymer ?
#
loop_
_entity_poly.entity_id
_entity_poly.type
_entity_poly.pdbx_seq_one_letter_code
_entity_poly.pdbx_strand_id
1 'polypeptide(L)'
;INPKIGLSAAVFKNPVQSARFIGQQWHEWTRWIDVFMPMTYRSHFAGSFEDYLAHLTEITERQLEWTRHEKPLYAGIASTYLYREELQPIDDIRERISDLKSLTATDVVTRAEKVRAVGASYATIGARLAKVAPEREREINALVAAVTTDEGRAATPAAIDRLADALSRLRNDLPPGYFPPEKLLRAIEAARKAKPDGIVIFSAGNLTIEKLWPALEAAFKE
;
A
#
# COMPACT_ATOMS: atom_id res chain seq x y z
N ILE A 1 -16.97 16.83 35.84
CA ILE A 1 -16.40 16.03 34.73
C ILE A 1 -14.96 15.74 35.10
N ASN A 2 -14.54 14.46 35.13
CA ASN A 2 -13.29 14.01 35.75
C ASN A 2 -12.06 14.68 35.06
N PRO A 3 -11.32 15.58 35.74
CA PRO A 3 -10.36 16.49 35.11
C PRO A 3 -9.01 15.83 34.74
N LYS A 4 -8.95 14.50 34.68
CA LYS A 4 -7.72 13.73 34.46
C LYS A 4 -7.78 12.77 33.27
N ILE A 5 -8.88 12.75 32.52
CA ILE A 5 -9.01 11.89 31.34
C ILE A 5 -8.65 12.73 30.13
N GLY A 6 -7.53 12.40 29.48
CA GLY A 6 -7.18 12.99 28.18
C GLY A 6 -8.03 12.38 27.07
N LEU A 7 -8.55 13.19 26.16
CA LEU A 7 -9.32 12.75 25.01
C LEU A 7 -8.51 12.95 23.72
N SER A 8 -8.32 11.89 22.96
CA SER A 8 -7.72 11.94 21.63
C SER A 8 -8.74 11.68 20.53
N ALA A 9 -8.58 12.31 19.37
CA ALA A 9 -9.42 12.06 18.21
C ALA A 9 -8.61 11.52 17.01
N ALA A 10 -8.93 10.29 16.59
CA ALA A 10 -8.46 9.71 15.33
C ALA A 10 -9.45 10.05 14.21
N VAL A 11 -9.27 11.21 13.59
CA VAL A 11 -10.24 11.76 12.64
C VAL A 11 -9.96 11.23 11.23
N PHE A 12 -11.01 10.82 10.52
CA PHE A 12 -10.89 10.31 9.16
C PHE A 12 -11.19 11.41 8.15
N LYS A 13 -10.39 11.45 7.08
CA LYS A 13 -10.79 12.13 5.85
C LYS A 13 -10.63 11.18 4.67
N ASN A 14 -11.67 11.09 3.86
CA ASN A 14 -11.62 10.47 2.56
C ASN A 14 -11.83 11.56 1.50
N PRO A 15 -10.77 12.20 0.96
CA PRO A 15 -10.92 13.27 -0.02
C PRO A 15 -11.74 12.90 -1.26
N VAL A 16 -11.77 11.62 -1.65
CA VAL A 16 -12.61 11.13 -2.76
C VAL A 16 -14.09 11.21 -2.42
N GLN A 17 -14.49 10.82 -1.20
CA GLN A 17 -15.90 10.74 -0.80
C GLN A 17 -16.42 12.02 -0.12
N SER A 18 -15.58 12.70 0.64
CA SER A 18 -15.95 13.88 1.45
C SER A 18 -15.71 15.20 0.72
N ALA A 19 -15.26 15.15 -0.54
CA ALA A 19 -14.79 16.31 -1.31
C ALA A 19 -13.79 17.17 -0.49
N ARG A 20 -13.55 18.41 -0.94
CA ARG A 20 -12.69 19.35 -0.20
C ARG A 20 -13.34 19.89 1.09
N PHE A 21 -14.67 19.82 1.26
CA PHE A 21 -15.40 20.68 2.21
C PHE A 21 -16.34 19.99 3.21
N ILE A 22 -16.67 18.70 3.07
CA ILE A 22 -17.67 18.08 3.96
C ILE A 22 -16.99 17.64 5.27
N GLY A 23 -17.46 18.18 6.42
CA GLY A 23 -17.15 17.69 7.78
C GLY A 23 -16.07 18.43 8.59
N GLN A 24 -15.78 19.70 8.32
CA GLN A 24 -14.54 20.37 8.77
C GLN A 24 -14.73 21.50 9.79
N GLN A 25 -15.71 21.40 10.68
CA GLN A 25 -15.83 22.32 11.83
C GLN A 25 -15.11 21.76 13.06
N TRP A 26 -13.85 21.32 12.90
CA TRP A 26 -13.11 20.71 14.03
C TRP A 26 -13.01 21.67 15.21
N HIS A 27 -12.82 22.95 14.94
CA HIS A 27 -12.87 24.04 15.92
C HIS A 27 -14.10 24.04 16.84
N GLU A 28 -15.27 23.54 16.42
CA GLU A 28 -16.46 23.50 17.27
C GLU A 28 -16.33 22.50 18.43
N TRP A 29 -15.51 21.47 18.23
CA TRP A 29 -15.30 20.40 19.20
C TRP A 29 -13.87 20.25 19.71
N THR A 30 -12.93 21.03 19.18
CA THR A 30 -11.52 21.13 19.65
C THR A 30 -11.41 21.32 21.16
N ARG A 31 -12.33 22.06 21.79
CA ARG A 31 -12.31 22.29 23.26
C ARG A 31 -12.39 21.02 24.11
N TRP A 32 -12.88 19.92 23.54
CA TRP A 32 -12.99 18.64 24.23
C TRP A 32 -11.84 17.70 23.92
N ILE A 33 -10.98 18.04 22.96
CA ILE A 33 -9.88 17.20 22.51
C ILE A 33 -8.56 17.73 23.04
N ASP A 34 -7.70 16.82 23.50
CA ASP A 34 -6.35 17.14 23.95
C ASP A 34 -5.32 16.91 22.85
N VAL A 35 -5.55 15.93 21.97
CA VAL A 35 -4.66 15.64 20.84
C VAL A 35 -5.41 15.12 19.61
N PHE A 36 -5.01 15.62 18.45
CA PHE A 36 -5.51 15.17 17.15
C PHE A 36 -4.52 14.20 16.50
N MET A 37 -5.03 13.08 16.02
CA MET A 37 -4.25 12.05 15.31
C MET A 37 -4.99 11.60 14.04
N PRO A 38 -5.21 12.49 13.06
CA PRO A 38 -6.01 12.16 11.88
C PRO A 38 -5.37 11.04 11.06
N MET A 39 -6.17 10.08 10.61
CA MET A 39 -5.71 8.92 9.86
C MET A 39 -5.80 9.14 8.35
N THR A 40 -4.65 9.28 7.69
CA THR A 40 -4.57 9.56 6.26
C THR A 40 -4.17 8.31 5.48
N TYR A 41 -5.04 7.85 4.58
CA TYR A 41 -4.82 6.67 3.76
C TYR A 41 -4.40 7.03 2.34
N ARG A 42 -3.34 6.40 1.83
CA ARG A 42 -2.91 6.54 0.42
C ARG A 42 -4.06 6.31 -0.57
N SER A 43 -4.94 5.35 -0.29
CA SER A 43 -6.07 4.99 -1.15
C SER A 43 -7.16 6.06 -1.27
N HIS A 44 -7.20 7.04 -0.35
CA HIS A 44 -8.17 8.13 -0.41
C HIS A 44 -7.71 9.30 -1.31
N PHE A 45 -6.56 9.18 -1.95
CA PHE A 45 -6.02 10.18 -2.87
C PHE A 45 -5.95 9.60 -4.27
N ALA A 46 -6.56 10.30 -5.22
CA ALA A 46 -6.42 9.98 -6.63
C ALA A 46 -5.00 10.32 -7.12
N GLY A 47 -4.61 9.73 -8.25
CA GLY A 47 -3.33 10.00 -8.89
C GLY A 47 -2.19 9.09 -8.41
N SER A 48 -0.98 9.50 -8.76
CA SER A 48 0.28 8.83 -8.46
C SER A 48 0.68 8.94 -6.99
N PHE A 49 1.75 8.25 -6.61
CA PHE A 49 2.35 8.43 -5.29
C PHE A 49 2.85 9.87 -5.08
N GLU A 50 3.33 10.55 -6.12
CA GLU A 50 3.75 11.96 -6.05
C GLU A 50 2.57 12.88 -5.74
N ASP A 51 1.43 12.65 -6.40
CA ASP A 51 0.19 13.40 -6.12
C ASP A 51 -0.26 13.18 -4.67
N TYR A 52 -0.13 11.95 -4.16
CA TYR A 52 -0.38 11.66 -2.76
C TYR A 52 0.53 12.47 -1.82
N LEU A 53 1.84 12.57 -2.07
CA LEU A 53 2.76 13.33 -1.21
C LEU A 53 2.41 14.82 -1.18
N ALA A 54 2.07 15.41 -2.33
CA ALA A 54 1.63 16.79 -2.40
C ALA A 54 0.34 17.01 -1.60
N HIS A 55 -0.66 16.16 -1.81
CA HIS A 55 -1.92 16.25 -1.08
C HIS A 55 -1.78 15.93 0.41
N LEU A 56 -0.85 15.07 0.82
CA LEU A 56 -0.56 14.77 2.23
C LEU A 56 -0.02 16.01 2.95
N THR A 57 0.81 16.81 2.26
CA THR A 57 1.28 18.10 2.79
C THR A 57 0.10 19.06 2.94
N GLU A 58 -0.64 19.30 1.85
CA GLU A 58 -1.78 20.22 1.82
C GLU A 58 -2.83 19.84 2.88
N ILE A 59 -3.14 18.55 3.01
CA ILE A 59 -4.17 18.14 3.96
C ILE A 59 -3.73 18.32 5.42
N THR A 60 -2.45 18.10 5.71
CA THR A 60 -1.91 18.30 7.06
C THR A 60 -1.97 19.78 7.44
N GLU A 61 -1.63 20.68 6.50
CA GLU A 61 -1.77 22.14 6.69
C GLU A 61 -3.23 22.51 6.99
N ARG A 62 -4.18 21.98 6.21
CA ARG A 62 -5.61 22.23 6.45
C ARG A 62 -6.10 21.70 7.79
N GLN A 63 -5.62 20.53 8.22
CA GLN A 63 -6.02 19.97 9.52
C GLN A 63 -5.52 20.85 10.67
N LEU A 64 -4.30 21.37 10.58
CA LEU A 64 -3.77 22.34 11.52
C LEU A 64 -4.63 23.63 11.54
N GLU A 65 -5.02 24.15 10.37
CA GLU A 65 -5.95 25.30 10.26
C GLU A 65 -7.32 25.01 10.91
N TRP A 66 -7.90 23.82 10.71
CA TRP A 66 -9.22 23.49 11.26
C TRP A 66 -9.21 23.33 12.78
N THR A 67 -8.09 22.91 13.35
CA THR A 67 -7.86 22.94 14.80
C THR A 67 -7.49 24.33 15.31
N ARG A 68 -7.32 25.33 14.41
CA ARG A 68 -6.80 26.68 14.70
C ARG A 68 -5.45 26.67 15.40
N HIS A 69 -4.69 25.57 15.27
CA HIS A 69 -3.47 25.32 16.04
C HIS A 69 -3.67 25.39 17.57
N GLU A 70 -4.90 25.19 18.08
CA GLU A 70 -5.20 25.30 19.51
C GLU A 70 -4.79 24.04 20.29
N LYS A 71 -4.59 22.92 19.60
CA LYS A 71 -4.27 21.61 20.18
C LYS A 71 -3.19 20.90 19.38
N PRO A 72 -2.34 20.08 20.04
CA PRO A 72 -1.36 19.24 19.36
C PRO A 72 -2.01 18.37 18.27
N LEU A 73 -1.36 18.32 17.12
CA LEU A 73 -1.75 17.50 16.00
C LEU A 73 -0.57 16.64 15.52
N TYR A 74 -0.78 15.33 15.55
CA TYR A 74 0.15 14.35 14.99
C TYR A 74 -0.37 13.92 13.63
N ALA A 75 0.35 14.27 12.56
CA ALA A 75 -0.06 13.91 11.21
C ALA A 75 0.00 12.39 11.06
N GLY A 76 -1.16 11.77 10.85
CA GLY A 76 -1.25 10.32 10.79
C GLY A 76 -1.12 9.78 9.39
N ILE A 77 -0.22 8.82 9.24
CA ILE A 77 0.01 8.07 8.00
C ILE A 77 -0.48 6.65 8.24
N ALA A 78 -1.52 6.23 7.52
CA ALA A 78 -1.92 4.83 7.50
C ALA A 78 -0.98 4.07 6.55
N SER A 79 -0.23 3.12 7.11
CA SER A 79 0.57 2.18 6.30
C SER A 79 -0.31 1.29 5.42
N THR A 80 -1.59 1.12 5.79
CA THR A 80 -2.59 0.44 4.97
C THR A 80 -2.76 1.12 3.61
N TYR A 81 -2.49 0.36 2.54
CA TYR A 81 -2.48 0.80 1.13
C TYR A 81 -1.33 1.70 0.70
N LEU A 82 -0.38 2.03 1.58
CA LEU A 82 0.79 2.82 1.19
C LEU A 82 1.58 2.15 0.05
N TYR A 83 1.61 0.82 0.06
CA TYR A 83 2.31 -0.01 -0.92
C TYR A 83 1.40 -0.76 -1.90
N ARG A 84 0.20 -0.22 -2.16
CA ARG A 84 -0.77 -0.86 -3.05
C ARG A 84 -0.19 -1.09 -4.45
N GLU A 85 0.54 -0.13 -4.99
CA GLU A 85 1.13 -0.22 -6.33
C GLU A 85 2.21 -1.31 -6.43
N GLU A 86 2.87 -1.66 -5.33
CA GLU A 86 3.86 -2.74 -5.28
C GLU A 86 3.22 -4.13 -5.16
N LEU A 87 2.00 -4.19 -4.62
CA LEU A 87 1.21 -5.41 -4.44
C LEU A 87 0.31 -5.73 -5.64
N GLN A 88 -0.21 -4.69 -6.32
CA GLN A 88 -1.18 -4.84 -7.40
C GLN A 88 -0.73 -5.84 -8.48
N PRO A 89 0.53 -5.85 -8.96
CA PRO A 89 0.94 -6.81 -9.98
C PRO A 89 0.86 -8.27 -9.52
N ILE A 90 1.10 -8.56 -8.23
CA ILE A 90 0.97 -9.93 -7.69
C ILE A 90 -0.50 -10.32 -7.66
N ASP A 91 -1.37 -9.42 -7.20
CA ASP A 91 -2.80 -9.67 -7.10
C ASP A 91 -3.44 -9.83 -8.49
N ASP A 92 -3.00 -9.04 -9.49
CA ASP A 92 -3.40 -9.18 -10.89
C ASP A 92 -3.02 -10.54 -11.48
N ILE A 93 -1.81 -11.04 -11.18
CA ILE A 93 -1.40 -12.37 -11.65
C ILE A 93 -2.28 -13.44 -11.00
N ARG A 94 -2.52 -13.34 -9.69
CA ARG A 94 -3.34 -14.32 -8.96
C ARG A 94 -4.77 -14.39 -9.50
N GLU A 95 -5.38 -13.25 -9.79
CA GLU A 95 -6.70 -13.19 -10.43
C GLU A 95 -6.68 -13.88 -11.81
N ARG A 96 -5.71 -13.55 -12.67
CA ARG A 96 -5.57 -14.16 -14.00
C ARG A 96 -5.33 -15.66 -13.94
N ILE A 97 -4.54 -16.13 -12.98
CA ILE A 97 -4.32 -17.56 -12.76
C ILE A 97 -5.61 -18.25 -12.31
N SER A 98 -6.41 -17.61 -11.44
CA SER A 98 -7.73 -18.12 -11.06
C SER A 98 -8.67 -18.22 -12.26
N ASP A 99 -8.68 -17.22 -13.14
CA ASP A 99 -9.46 -17.26 -14.36
C ASP A 99 -9.00 -18.37 -15.30
N LEU A 100 -7.69 -18.58 -15.46
CA LEU A 100 -7.14 -19.65 -16.30
C LEU A 100 -7.59 -21.04 -15.85
N LYS A 101 -7.77 -21.26 -14.53
CA LYS A 101 -8.34 -22.51 -14.00
C LYS A 101 -9.80 -22.72 -14.40
N SER A 102 -10.51 -21.65 -14.69
CA SER A 102 -11.93 -21.65 -15.02
C SER A 102 -12.20 -21.70 -16.53
N LEU A 103 -11.18 -21.47 -17.37
CA LEU A 103 -11.31 -21.52 -18.83
C LEU A 103 -11.34 -22.95 -19.34
N THR A 104 -12.20 -23.20 -20.33
CA THR A 104 -12.21 -24.44 -21.10
C THR A 104 -11.06 -24.48 -22.10
N ALA A 105 -10.64 -25.67 -22.52
CA ALA A 105 -9.54 -25.85 -23.47
C ALA A 105 -9.80 -25.24 -24.87
N THR A 106 -11.06 -24.94 -25.19
CA THR A 106 -11.48 -24.39 -26.48
C THR A 106 -11.37 -22.86 -26.56
N ASP A 107 -11.18 -22.17 -25.42
CA ASP A 107 -11.08 -20.71 -25.36
C ASP A 107 -9.63 -20.22 -25.55
N VAL A 108 -9.09 -20.50 -26.75
CA VAL A 108 -7.67 -20.31 -27.06
C VAL A 108 -7.27 -18.83 -27.07
N VAL A 109 -8.13 -17.95 -27.59
CA VAL A 109 -7.84 -16.51 -27.71
C VAL A 109 -7.77 -15.86 -26.32
N THR A 110 -8.79 -16.06 -25.49
CA THR A 110 -8.82 -15.49 -24.14
C THR A 110 -7.73 -16.07 -23.26
N ARG A 111 -7.37 -17.36 -23.43
CA ARG A 111 -6.22 -17.96 -22.75
C ARG A 111 -4.91 -17.25 -23.13
N ALA A 112 -4.63 -17.06 -24.42
CA ALA A 112 -3.41 -16.41 -24.89
C ALA A 112 -3.29 -14.97 -24.40
N GLU A 113 -4.40 -14.23 -24.34
CA GLU A 113 -4.44 -12.87 -23.77
C GLU A 113 -4.13 -12.85 -22.27
N LYS A 114 -4.78 -13.71 -21.48
CA LYS A 114 -4.55 -13.79 -20.03
C LYS A 114 -3.11 -14.19 -19.70
N VAL A 115 -2.56 -15.15 -20.45
CA VAL A 115 -1.19 -15.63 -20.29
C VAL A 115 -0.16 -14.55 -20.63
N ARG A 116 -0.36 -13.79 -21.71
CA ARG A 116 0.49 -12.63 -22.02
C ARG A 116 0.47 -11.60 -20.90
N ALA A 117 -0.71 -11.33 -20.34
CA ALA A 117 -0.86 -10.42 -19.21
C ALA A 117 -0.18 -10.94 -17.93
N VAL A 118 -0.21 -12.25 -17.66
CA VAL A 118 0.57 -12.87 -16.57
C VAL A 118 2.06 -12.59 -16.74
N GLY A 119 2.61 -12.81 -17.94
CA GLY A 119 4.03 -12.53 -18.22
C GLY A 119 4.40 -11.05 -18.04
N ALA A 120 3.55 -10.14 -18.52
CA ALA A 120 3.76 -8.70 -18.37
C ALA A 120 3.74 -8.23 -16.90
N SER A 121 2.75 -8.67 -16.12
CA SER A 121 2.69 -8.39 -14.69
C SER A 121 3.87 -9.03 -13.94
N TYR A 122 4.29 -10.23 -14.35
CA TYR A 122 5.44 -10.90 -13.74
C TYR A 122 6.74 -10.13 -13.95
N ALA A 123 6.99 -9.56 -15.13
CA ALA A 123 8.20 -8.79 -15.40
C ALA A 123 8.42 -7.65 -14.38
N THR A 124 7.34 -6.99 -13.95
CA THR A 124 7.39 -5.93 -12.92
C THR A 124 7.84 -6.46 -11.56
N ILE A 125 7.30 -7.60 -11.11
CA ILE A 125 7.65 -8.17 -9.80
C ILE A 125 8.98 -8.92 -9.83
N GLY A 126 9.29 -9.59 -10.94
CA GLY A 126 10.54 -10.31 -11.17
C GLY A 126 11.75 -9.38 -11.09
N ALA A 127 11.65 -8.19 -11.68
CA ALA A 127 12.72 -7.18 -11.58
C ALA A 127 13.00 -6.73 -10.13
N ARG A 128 11.99 -6.68 -9.26
CA ARG A 128 12.17 -6.39 -7.84
C ARG A 128 12.75 -7.60 -7.11
N LEU A 129 12.17 -8.79 -7.32
CA LEU A 129 12.63 -10.03 -6.68
C LEU A 129 14.06 -10.37 -7.06
N ALA A 130 14.50 -10.13 -8.30
CA ALA A 130 15.87 -10.35 -8.74
C ALA A 130 16.90 -9.58 -7.89
N LYS A 131 16.51 -8.41 -7.37
CA LYS A 131 17.38 -7.56 -6.54
C LYS A 131 17.45 -8.04 -5.08
N VAL A 132 16.37 -8.59 -4.54
CA VAL A 132 16.23 -8.84 -3.09
C VAL A 132 16.13 -10.31 -2.71
N ALA A 133 15.78 -11.18 -3.65
CA ALA A 133 15.62 -12.63 -3.49
C ALA A 133 15.81 -13.37 -4.84
N PRO A 134 17.03 -13.36 -5.42
CA PRO A 134 17.28 -13.88 -6.77
C PRO A 134 17.02 -15.38 -6.94
N GLU A 135 17.13 -16.19 -5.89
CA GLU A 135 16.76 -17.61 -5.94
C GLU A 135 15.26 -17.80 -6.08
N ARG A 136 14.49 -17.08 -5.25
CA ARG A 136 13.03 -17.10 -5.30
C ARG A 136 12.48 -16.54 -6.61
N GLU A 137 13.14 -15.52 -7.16
CA GLU A 137 12.83 -15.02 -8.50
C GLU A 137 13.00 -16.12 -9.55
N ARG A 138 14.15 -16.81 -9.58
CA ARG A 138 14.41 -17.89 -10.55
C ARG A 138 13.37 -19.02 -10.47
N GLU A 139 13.00 -19.42 -9.26
CA GLU A 139 11.97 -20.44 -9.04
C GLU A 139 10.60 -20.02 -9.60
N ILE A 140 10.14 -18.81 -9.27
CA ILE A 140 8.83 -18.33 -9.72
C ILE A 140 8.85 -18.07 -11.23
N ASN A 141 9.96 -17.55 -11.77
CA ASN A 141 10.12 -17.33 -13.21
C ASN A 141 10.00 -18.65 -14.00
N ALA A 142 10.58 -19.73 -13.50
CA ALA A 142 10.43 -21.06 -14.11
C ALA A 142 8.96 -21.53 -14.12
N LEU A 143 8.22 -21.30 -13.04
CA LEU A 143 6.79 -21.62 -12.96
C LEU A 143 5.95 -20.75 -13.90
N VAL A 144 6.28 -19.46 -14.01
CA VAL A 144 5.66 -18.54 -14.96
C VAL A 144 5.91 -19.02 -16.38
N ALA A 145 7.16 -19.32 -16.73
CA ALA A 145 7.50 -19.85 -18.06
C ALA A 145 6.75 -21.14 -18.38
N ALA A 146 6.59 -22.06 -17.41
CA ALA A 146 5.83 -23.29 -17.61
C ALA A 146 4.33 -23.05 -17.92
N VAL A 147 3.77 -21.92 -17.47
CA VAL A 147 2.39 -21.51 -17.76
C VAL A 147 2.30 -20.63 -19.01
N THR A 148 3.35 -19.85 -19.32
CA THR A 148 3.29 -18.84 -20.39
C THR A 148 3.85 -19.29 -21.74
N THR A 149 4.64 -20.36 -21.77
CA THR A 149 5.19 -20.92 -23.01
C THR A 149 4.08 -21.36 -23.97
N ASP A 150 4.32 -21.19 -25.28
CA ASP A 150 3.35 -21.48 -26.36
C ASP A 150 1.96 -20.87 -26.09
N GLU A 151 1.96 -19.61 -25.63
CA GLU A 151 0.73 -18.86 -25.31
C GLU A 151 -0.19 -19.57 -24.29
N GLY A 152 0.41 -20.45 -23.48
CA GLY A 152 -0.29 -21.27 -22.49
C GLY A 152 -1.02 -22.49 -23.04
N ARG A 153 -0.83 -22.86 -24.32
CA ARG A 153 -1.32 -24.14 -24.86
C ARG A 153 -0.68 -25.34 -24.16
N ALA A 154 0.59 -25.22 -23.78
CA ALA A 154 1.33 -26.25 -23.05
C ALA A 154 1.07 -26.25 -21.53
N ALA A 155 0.29 -25.29 -21.01
CA ALA A 155 0.09 -25.13 -19.57
C ALA A 155 -0.84 -26.23 -19.02
N THR A 156 -0.27 -27.15 -18.25
CA THR A 156 -1.02 -28.20 -17.55
C THR A 156 -1.73 -27.65 -16.31
N PRO A 157 -2.85 -28.25 -15.86
CA PRO A 157 -3.49 -27.86 -14.58
C PRO A 157 -2.52 -27.85 -13.40
N ALA A 158 -1.65 -28.86 -13.32
CA ALA A 158 -0.62 -28.95 -12.29
C ALA A 158 0.39 -27.80 -12.32
N ALA A 159 0.77 -27.30 -13.51
CA ALA A 159 1.64 -26.14 -13.62
C ALA A 159 0.95 -24.85 -13.14
N ILE A 160 -0.33 -24.68 -13.49
CA ILE A 160 -1.16 -23.56 -13.06
C ILE A 160 -1.33 -23.57 -11.53
N ASP A 161 -1.58 -24.73 -10.92
CA ASP A 161 -1.70 -24.88 -9.48
C ASP A 161 -0.39 -24.56 -8.75
N ARG A 162 0.75 -25.08 -9.23
CA ARG A 162 2.06 -24.78 -8.63
C ARG A 162 2.38 -23.29 -8.68
N LEU A 163 2.07 -22.62 -9.78
CA LEU A 163 2.25 -21.17 -9.89
C LEU A 163 1.33 -20.41 -8.94
N ALA A 164 0.05 -20.80 -8.84
CA ALA A 164 -0.90 -20.20 -7.88
C ALA A 164 -0.42 -20.33 -6.43
N ASP A 165 0.10 -21.49 -6.05
CA ASP A 165 0.63 -21.75 -4.71
C ASP A 165 1.89 -20.92 -4.45
N ALA A 166 2.80 -20.85 -5.41
CA ALA A 166 4.02 -20.05 -5.30
C ALA A 166 3.71 -18.56 -5.14
N LEU A 167 2.75 -18.03 -5.91
CA LEU A 167 2.30 -16.64 -5.79
C LEU A 167 1.59 -16.36 -4.47
N SER A 168 0.82 -17.31 -3.95
CA SER A 168 0.16 -17.18 -2.64
C SER A 168 1.19 -17.16 -1.51
N ARG A 169 2.20 -18.04 -1.57
CA ARG A 169 3.34 -18.00 -0.63
C ARG A 169 4.13 -16.70 -0.74
N LEU A 170 4.37 -16.22 -1.96
CA LEU A 170 5.01 -14.92 -2.20
C LEU A 170 4.23 -13.78 -1.58
N ARG A 171 2.92 -13.73 -1.82
CA ARG A 171 2.04 -12.66 -1.34
C ARG A 171 1.97 -12.59 0.19
N ASN A 172 2.05 -13.73 0.86
CA ASN A 172 1.96 -13.84 2.31
C ASN A 172 3.28 -13.57 3.03
N ASP A 173 4.42 -13.75 2.36
CA ASP A 173 5.74 -13.47 2.91
C ASP A 173 6.67 -12.94 1.81
N LEU A 174 6.63 -11.62 1.61
CA LEU A 174 7.52 -10.93 0.67
C LEU A 174 8.90 -10.72 1.31
N PRO A 175 10.01 -10.91 0.58
CA PRO A 175 11.35 -10.80 1.15
C PRO A 175 11.64 -9.37 1.68
N PRO A 176 12.53 -9.22 2.69
CA PRO A 176 12.99 -7.90 3.12
C PRO A 176 13.50 -7.09 1.92
N GLY A 177 13.16 -5.79 1.88
CA GLY A 177 13.54 -4.90 0.78
C GLY A 177 12.66 -5.00 -0.47
N TYR A 178 11.68 -5.92 -0.54
CA TYR A 178 10.69 -5.91 -1.63
C TYR A 178 9.87 -4.61 -1.63
N PHE A 179 9.45 -4.17 -0.44
CA PHE A 179 8.79 -2.88 -0.27
C PHE A 179 9.82 -1.76 -0.18
N PRO A 180 9.72 -0.73 -1.03
CA PRO A 180 10.65 0.39 -1.05
C PRO A 180 10.59 1.21 0.26
N PRO A 181 11.65 1.22 1.10
CA PRO A 181 11.65 2.00 2.34
C PRO A 181 11.43 3.49 2.12
N GLU A 182 11.91 4.01 0.98
CA GLU A 182 11.80 5.41 0.61
C GLU A 182 10.35 5.89 0.51
N LYS A 183 9.39 5.01 0.22
CA LYS A 183 7.98 5.40 0.12
C LYS A 183 7.43 5.83 1.48
N LEU A 184 7.73 5.08 2.54
CA LEU A 184 7.40 5.45 3.91
C LEU A 184 8.12 6.72 4.34
N LEU A 185 9.43 6.80 4.09
CA LEU A 185 10.24 7.97 4.45
C LEU A 185 9.73 9.25 3.78
N ARG A 186 9.44 9.19 2.48
CA ARG A 186 8.93 10.35 1.72
C ARG A 186 7.53 10.77 2.18
N ALA A 187 6.68 9.84 2.61
CA ALA A 187 5.39 10.16 3.21
C ALA A 187 5.55 10.88 4.56
N ILE A 188 6.46 10.41 5.41
CA ILE A 188 6.81 11.08 6.67
C ILE A 188 7.32 12.49 6.41
N GLU A 189 8.26 12.65 5.47
CA GLU A 189 8.81 13.96 5.10
C GLU A 189 7.75 14.90 4.51
N ALA A 190 6.84 14.39 3.67
CA ALA A 190 5.74 15.18 3.14
C ALA A 190 4.82 15.70 4.25
N ALA A 191 4.44 14.86 5.22
CA ALA A 191 3.66 15.31 6.37
C ALA A 191 4.43 16.33 7.23
N ARG A 192 5.74 16.14 7.44
CA ARG A 192 6.61 17.06 8.21
C ARG A 192 6.70 18.46 7.61
N LYS A 193 6.56 18.62 6.29
CA LYS A 193 6.60 19.94 5.63
C LYS A 193 5.56 20.91 6.19
N ALA A 194 4.39 20.40 6.58
CA ALA A 194 3.32 21.18 7.22
C ALA A 194 3.61 21.56 8.68
N LYS A 195 4.71 21.05 9.26
CA LYS A 195 5.13 21.24 10.66
C LYS A 195 4.06 20.85 11.70
N PRO A 196 3.49 19.63 11.64
CA PRO A 196 2.67 19.12 12.73
C PRO A 196 3.51 18.91 14.00
N ASP A 197 2.88 18.80 15.17
CA ASP A 197 3.55 18.53 16.44
C ASP A 197 4.24 17.16 16.48
N GLY A 198 3.80 16.24 15.61
CA GLY A 198 4.44 14.95 15.44
C GLY A 198 3.88 14.16 14.27
N ILE A 199 4.36 12.94 14.13
CA ILE A 199 3.91 11.97 13.14
C ILE A 199 3.44 10.73 13.87
N VAL A 200 2.31 10.16 13.46
CA VAL A 200 1.81 8.89 13.97
C VAL A 200 1.62 7.89 12.83
N ILE A 201 2.09 6.66 13.01
CA ILE A 201 1.89 5.60 12.02
C ILE A 201 0.72 4.73 12.46
N PHE A 202 -0.30 4.68 11.63
CA PHE A 202 -1.45 3.80 11.82
C PHE A 202 -1.25 2.47 11.12
N SER A 203 -1.92 1.44 11.66
CA SER A 203 -1.84 0.05 11.20
C SER A 203 -0.41 -0.51 11.25
N ALA A 204 0.33 -0.22 12.33
CA ALA A 204 1.75 -0.58 12.49
C ALA A 204 2.06 -2.08 12.29
N GLY A 205 1.08 -2.98 12.42
CA GLY A 205 1.23 -4.39 12.06
C GLY A 205 1.67 -4.60 10.60
N ASN A 206 1.29 -3.71 9.68
CA ASN A 206 1.75 -3.75 8.29
C ASN A 206 3.25 -3.50 8.18
N LEU A 207 3.87 -2.70 9.07
CA LEU A 207 5.32 -2.50 9.04
C LEU A 207 6.09 -3.78 9.35
N THR A 208 5.51 -4.69 10.16
CA THR A 208 6.07 -6.01 10.40
C THR A 208 5.99 -6.87 9.14
N ILE A 209 4.82 -6.91 8.51
CA ILE A 209 4.57 -7.69 7.28
C ILE A 209 5.44 -7.18 6.12
N GLU A 210 5.57 -5.87 6.00
CA GLU A 210 6.31 -5.16 4.95
C GLU A 210 7.81 -5.04 5.27
N LYS A 211 8.23 -5.44 6.48
CA LYS A 211 9.63 -5.45 6.93
C LYS A 211 10.27 -4.06 6.96
N LEU A 212 9.50 -3.06 7.42
CA LEU A 212 9.83 -1.63 7.37
C LEU A 212 10.20 -0.99 8.72
N TRP A 213 10.16 -1.74 9.83
CA TRP A 213 10.57 -1.21 11.14
C TRP A 213 11.94 -0.52 11.15
N PRO A 214 13.01 -1.09 10.53
CA PRO A 214 14.31 -0.41 10.51
C PRO A 214 14.28 0.95 9.81
N ALA A 215 13.48 1.08 8.76
CA ALA A 215 13.32 2.34 8.03
C ALA A 215 12.55 3.36 8.86
N LEU A 216 11.49 2.92 9.55
CA LEU A 216 10.75 3.78 10.46
C LEU A 216 11.65 4.27 11.60
N GLU A 217 12.38 3.38 12.28
CA GLU A 217 13.30 3.75 13.34
C GLU A 217 14.34 4.77 12.87
N ALA A 218 14.93 4.57 11.70
CA ALA A 218 15.88 5.52 11.13
C ALA A 218 15.28 6.91 10.89
N ALA A 219 13.98 7.01 10.58
CA ALA A 219 13.30 8.29 10.37
C ALA A 219 13.10 9.11 11.66
N PHE A 220 13.24 8.49 12.83
CA PHE A 220 13.05 9.10 14.15
C PHE A 220 14.30 9.02 15.05
N LYS A 221 15.42 8.52 14.53
CA LYS A 221 16.73 8.66 15.18
C LYS A 221 17.22 10.09 14.96
N GLU A 222 17.02 10.92 15.98
CA GLU A 222 17.70 12.21 16.13
C GLU A 222 19.20 12.02 16.41
#